data_AF-A0A7C1LIJ7-F1
#
_entry.id   AF-A0A7C1LIJ7-F1
#
_cell.length_a   1.000
_cell.length_b   1.000
_cell.length_c   1.000
_cell.angle_alpha   90.00
_cell.angle_beta   90.00
_cell.angle_gamma   90.00
#
_symmetry.space_group_name_H-M   'P 1'
#
loop_
_entity.id
_entity.type
_entity.pdbx_description
1 polymer ?
#
loop_
_entity_poly.entity_id
_entity_poly.type
_entity_poly.pdbx_seq_one_letter_code
_entity_poly.pdbx_strand_id
1 'polypeptide(L)'
;MFGVKTKMTNSLFEGWVDTELLIFGKNVVVGQGAIVQSACIIGNLLIIRKTVIGNDVRIGSHAVVMPGTHIGRNSILAANSVTTVGQVLENNWIYVGIPAKKFKINYFFEDGLEDKLGHVEDVEALREKYEEIYTKRYDDLKLKERRELRKEKKEEEKKRWQP
;
A
#
# COMPACT_ATOMS: atom_id res chain seq x y z
N MET A 1 -5.59 -18.27 -15.18
CA MET A 1 -6.12 -18.26 -13.80
C MET A 1 -7.63 -18.12 -13.89
N PHE A 2 -8.39 -19.17 -13.57
CA PHE A 2 -9.86 -19.14 -13.69
C PHE A 2 -10.46 -18.17 -12.64
N GLY A 3 -11.49 -17.42 -13.01
CA GLY A 3 -12.21 -16.47 -12.15
C GLY A 3 -11.64 -15.05 -12.09
N VAL A 4 -10.32 -14.91 -11.95
CA VAL A 4 -9.70 -13.59 -11.69
C VAL A 4 -9.69 -12.73 -12.96
N LYS A 5 -10.19 -11.50 -12.89
CA LYS A 5 -10.13 -10.55 -14.01
C LYS A 5 -8.78 -9.84 -14.00
N THR A 6 -7.81 -10.38 -14.74
CA THR A 6 -6.42 -9.87 -14.84
C THR A 6 -5.95 -9.65 -16.28
N LYS A 7 -4.75 -9.10 -16.46
CA LYS A 7 -4.12 -8.75 -17.75
C LYS A 7 -2.73 -9.38 -17.87
N MET A 8 -2.26 -9.61 -19.10
CA MET A 8 -0.93 -10.18 -19.39
C MET A 8 0.24 -9.32 -18.90
N THR A 9 -0.05 -8.06 -18.57
CA THR A 9 0.91 -7.08 -18.05
C THR A 9 1.16 -7.20 -16.55
N ASN A 10 0.46 -8.10 -15.85
CA ASN A 10 0.52 -8.20 -14.40
C ASN A 10 1.49 -9.30 -13.97
N SER A 11 2.24 -9.04 -12.90
CA SER A 11 3.21 -9.98 -12.32
C SER A 11 2.83 -10.31 -10.88
N LEU A 12 2.68 -11.61 -10.59
CA LEU A 12 2.33 -12.15 -9.28
C LEU A 12 3.46 -13.07 -8.81
N PHE A 13 4.38 -12.54 -8.02
CA PHE A 13 5.51 -13.33 -7.51
C PHE A 13 5.04 -14.07 -6.25
N GLU A 14 4.67 -15.35 -6.37
CA GLU A 14 4.17 -16.15 -5.22
C GLU A 14 3.05 -15.44 -4.41
N GLY A 15 2.28 -14.58 -5.09
CA GLY A 15 1.18 -13.85 -4.48
C GLY A 15 -0.01 -14.78 -4.27
N TRP A 16 -0.60 -14.75 -3.08
CA TRP A 16 -1.84 -15.47 -2.79
C TRP A 16 -3.01 -14.57 -3.10
N VAL A 17 -3.78 -14.92 -4.13
CA VAL A 17 -4.81 -14.06 -4.69
C VAL A 17 -6.06 -14.90 -4.89
N ASP A 18 -7.18 -14.44 -4.32
CA ASP A 18 -8.47 -15.11 -4.50
C ASP A 18 -8.83 -15.20 -5.99
N THR A 19 -9.63 -16.18 -6.36
CA THR A 19 -10.04 -16.35 -7.77
C THR A 19 -11.21 -15.46 -8.15
N GLU A 20 -12.23 -15.35 -7.31
CA GLU A 20 -13.45 -14.60 -7.63
C GLU A 20 -13.44 -13.20 -7.03
N LEU A 21 -14.25 -12.31 -7.62
CA LEU A 21 -14.49 -10.94 -7.09
C LEU A 21 -13.23 -10.06 -6.94
N LEU A 22 -12.13 -10.44 -7.59
CA LEU A 22 -10.93 -9.63 -7.75
C LEU A 22 -10.81 -9.07 -9.15
N ILE A 23 -10.50 -7.78 -9.24
CA ILE A 23 -10.19 -7.10 -10.50
C ILE A 23 -8.81 -6.47 -10.40
N PHE A 24 -7.93 -6.84 -11.34
CA PHE A 24 -6.66 -6.18 -11.55
C PHE A 24 -6.72 -5.30 -12.79
N GLY A 25 -6.17 -4.09 -12.67
CA GLY A 25 -5.84 -3.23 -13.80
C GLY A 25 -4.69 -3.79 -14.64
N LYS A 26 -3.99 -2.89 -15.33
CA LYS A 26 -2.77 -3.18 -16.08
C LYS A 26 -1.53 -2.90 -15.24
N ASN A 27 -0.41 -3.54 -15.58
CA ASN A 27 0.91 -3.32 -14.98
C ASN A 27 0.95 -3.46 -13.45
N VAL A 28 0.09 -4.31 -12.87
CA VAL A 28 0.10 -4.53 -11.41
C VAL A 28 1.21 -5.50 -11.04
N VAL A 29 1.97 -5.17 -9.99
CA VAL A 29 2.92 -6.10 -9.36
C VAL A 29 2.42 -6.46 -7.97
N VAL A 30 2.35 -7.77 -7.71
CA VAL A 30 2.09 -8.34 -6.39
C VAL A 30 3.38 -8.99 -5.91
N GLY A 31 3.94 -8.43 -4.85
CA GLY A 31 5.18 -8.87 -4.24
C GLY A 31 5.06 -10.21 -3.54
N GLN A 32 6.22 -10.80 -3.23
CA GLN A 32 6.34 -12.13 -2.66
C GLN A 32 5.54 -12.28 -1.36
N GLY A 33 4.73 -13.34 -1.30
CA GLY A 33 3.93 -13.68 -0.13
C GLY A 33 2.88 -12.62 0.24
N ALA A 34 2.55 -11.68 -0.65
CA ALA A 34 1.43 -10.77 -0.45
C ALA A 34 0.10 -11.52 -0.65
N ILE A 35 -0.91 -11.13 0.11
CA ILE A 35 -2.24 -11.74 0.10
C ILE A 35 -3.25 -10.71 -0.40
N VAL A 36 -3.99 -11.02 -1.47
CA VAL A 36 -5.06 -10.18 -2.00
C VAL A 36 -6.38 -10.91 -1.89
N GLN A 37 -7.24 -10.42 -1.00
CA GLN A 37 -8.47 -11.10 -0.61
C GLN A 37 -9.71 -10.39 -1.15
N SER A 38 -10.71 -11.20 -1.46
CA SER A 38 -12.10 -10.85 -1.77
C SER A 38 -13.06 -11.37 -0.70
N ALA A 39 -12.62 -12.35 0.10
CA ALA A 39 -13.38 -12.89 1.21
C ALA A 39 -12.51 -13.14 2.44
N CYS A 40 -13.10 -13.01 3.63
CA CYS A 40 -12.50 -13.47 4.87
C CYS A 40 -13.57 -13.82 5.91
N ILE A 41 -13.18 -14.59 6.93
CA ILE A 41 -14.01 -14.87 8.09
C ILE A 41 -13.39 -14.15 9.29
N ILE A 42 -14.19 -13.34 9.98
CA ILE A 42 -13.81 -12.68 11.23
C ILE A 42 -14.77 -13.16 12.31
N GLY A 43 -14.32 -14.07 13.17
CA GLY A 43 -15.19 -14.80 14.09
C GLY A 43 -16.24 -15.60 13.33
N ASN A 44 -17.50 -15.23 13.50
CA ASN A 44 -18.65 -15.93 12.89
C ASN A 44 -19.16 -15.19 11.63
N LEU A 45 -18.48 -14.12 11.22
CA LEU A 45 -18.90 -13.25 10.13
C LEU A 45 -18.12 -13.56 8.86
N LEU A 46 -18.83 -14.04 7.84
CA LEU A 46 -18.33 -14.14 6.48
C LEU A 46 -18.43 -12.78 5.79
N ILE A 47 -17.28 -12.20 5.45
CA ILE A 47 -17.19 -10.96 4.69
C ILE A 47 -16.80 -11.34 3.26
N ILE A 48 -17.64 -11.00 2.29
CA ILE A 48 -17.35 -11.13 0.87
C ILE A 48 -17.54 -9.76 0.23
N ARG A 49 -16.47 -9.20 -0.35
CA ARG A 49 -16.50 -7.90 -0.99
C ARG A 49 -15.54 -7.88 -2.18
N LYS A 50 -16.01 -7.26 -3.26
CA LYS A 50 -15.21 -7.06 -4.47
C LYS A 50 -14.01 -6.16 -4.18
N THR A 51 -12.81 -6.69 -4.37
CA THR A 51 -11.55 -5.93 -4.24
C THR A 51 -11.07 -5.53 -5.64
N VAL A 52 -10.64 -4.28 -5.78
CA VAL A 52 -10.28 -3.69 -7.07
C VAL A 52 -8.92 -3.05 -6.96
N ILE A 53 -8.00 -3.47 -7.83
CA ILE A 53 -6.65 -2.96 -7.94
C ILE A 53 -6.55 -2.17 -9.24
N GLY A 54 -6.22 -0.88 -9.14
CA GLY A 54 -6.05 0.03 -10.27
C GLY A 54 -4.87 -0.32 -11.17
N ASN A 55 -4.68 0.47 -12.23
CA ASN A 55 -3.51 0.35 -13.10
C ASN A 55 -2.24 0.80 -12.37
N ASP A 56 -1.11 0.20 -12.74
CA ASP A 56 0.23 0.64 -12.30
C ASP A 56 0.35 0.64 -10.77
N VAL A 57 -0.26 -0.35 -10.12
CA VAL A 57 -0.18 -0.54 -8.66
C VAL A 57 0.97 -1.45 -8.29
N ARG A 58 1.67 -1.13 -7.20
CA ARG A 58 2.65 -2.02 -6.56
C ARG A 58 2.16 -2.44 -5.19
N ILE A 59 1.97 -3.74 -5.00
CA ILE A 59 1.67 -4.34 -3.69
C ILE A 59 2.97 -4.96 -3.19
N GLY A 60 3.53 -4.42 -2.10
CA GLY A 60 4.79 -4.88 -1.53
C GLY A 60 4.70 -6.27 -0.93
N SER A 61 5.85 -6.93 -0.78
CA SER A 61 5.94 -8.28 -0.22
C SER A 61 5.30 -8.37 1.17
N HIS A 62 4.62 -9.49 1.43
CA HIS A 62 3.90 -9.75 2.68
C HIS A 62 2.83 -8.72 3.06
N ALA A 63 2.39 -7.87 2.13
CA ALA A 63 1.24 -7.01 2.36
C ALA A 63 -0.06 -7.83 2.32
N VAL A 64 -1.08 -7.39 3.07
CA VAL A 64 -2.41 -8.01 3.06
C VAL A 64 -3.43 -6.97 2.61
N VAL A 65 -4.11 -7.26 1.50
CA VAL A 65 -5.23 -6.48 0.98
C VAL A 65 -6.52 -7.15 1.43
N MET A 66 -7.20 -6.54 2.41
CA MET A 66 -8.43 -7.05 2.98
C MET A 66 -9.62 -6.92 2.01
N PRO A 67 -10.66 -7.77 2.16
CA PRO A 67 -11.83 -7.77 1.28
C PRO A 67 -12.48 -6.40 1.08
N GLY A 68 -12.82 -6.09 -0.17
CA GLY A 68 -13.47 -4.84 -0.54
C GLY A 68 -12.53 -3.65 -0.69
N THR A 69 -11.22 -3.85 -0.54
CA THR A 69 -10.26 -2.75 -0.71
C THR A 69 -10.25 -2.25 -2.16
N HIS A 70 -10.21 -0.94 -2.35
CA HIS A 70 -9.99 -0.29 -3.64
C HIS A 70 -8.63 0.40 -3.64
N ILE A 71 -7.69 -0.09 -4.45
CA ILE A 71 -6.38 0.56 -4.60
C ILE A 71 -6.40 1.40 -5.87
N GLY A 72 -6.27 2.72 -5.71
CA GLY A 72 -6.19 3.69 -6.80
C GLY A 72 -4.99 3.46 -7.72
N ARG A 73 -5.04 4.01 -8.92
CA ARG A 73 -3.95 3.90 -9.91
C ARG A 73 -2.66 4.53 -9.38
N ASN A 74 -1.52 4.04 -9.86
CA ASN A 74 -0.20 4.58 -9.54
C ASN A 74 0.10 4.56 -8.02
N SER A 75 -0.57 3.70 -7.25
CA SER A 75 -0.44 3.66 -5.80
C SER A 75 0.40 2.48 -5.34
N ILE A 76 1.03 2.63 -4.18
CA ILE A 76 1.88 1.62 -3.58
C ILE A 76 1.33 1.26 -2.21
N LEU A 77 1.04 -0.01 -1.99
CA LEU A 77 0.89 -0.56 -0.64
C LEU A 77 2.24 -1.15 -0.23
N ALA A 78 2.92 -0.55 0.74
CA ALA A 78 4.26 -0.97 1.11
C ALA A 78 4.30 -2.37 1.72
N ALA A 79 5.50 -2.98 1.72
CA ALA A 79 5.72 -4.29 2.31
C ALA A 79 5.22 -4.36 3.77
N ASN A 80 4.71 -5.53 4.18
CA ASN A 80 4.12 -5.78 5.50
C ASN A 80 2.96 -4.84 5.89
N SER A 81 2.33 -4.15 4.94
CA SER A 81 1.18 -3.28 5.23
C SER A 81 -0.13 -4.03 5.08
N VAL A 82 -1.12 -3.69 5.89
CA VAL A 82 -2.41 -4.40 5.93
C VAL A 82 -3.54 -3.39 5.79
N THR A 83 -4.38 -3.51 4.76
CA THR A 83 -5.55 -2.63 4.62
C THR A 83 -6.66 -3.05 5.58
N THR A 84 -7.66 -2.20 5.80
CA THR A 84 -8.90 -2.60 6.47
C THR A 84 -9.94 -3.06 5.46
N VAL A 85 -10.96 -3.82 5.92
CA VAL A 85 -12.08 -4.22 5.06
C VAL A 85 -12.74 -2.99 4.45
N GLY A 86 -12.87 -2.97 3.12
CA GLY A 86 -13.49 -1.86 2.39
C GLY A 86 -12.63 -0.59 2.28
N GLN A 87 -11.33 -0.64 2.61
CA GLN A 87 -10.49 0.56 2.58
C GLN A 87 -10.29 1.09 1.16
N VAL A 88 -10.30 2.42 1.00
CA VAL A 88 -9.96 3.08 -0.26
C VAL A 88 -8.58 3.73 -0.15
N LEU A 89 -7.69 3.34 -1.05
CA LEU A 89 -6.37 3.96 -1.23
C LEU A 89 -6.46 4.90 -2.44
N GLU A 90 -6.14 6.16 -2.23
CA GLU A 90 -6.20 7.20 -3.27
C GLU A 90 -5.15 6.98 -4.36
N ASN A 91 -5.39 7.53 -5.55
CA ASN A 91 -4.47 7.48 -6.69
C ASN A 91 -3.17 8.25 -6.40
N ASN A 92 -2.03 7.77 -6.92
CA ASN A 92 -0.72 8.41 -6.79
C ASN A 92 -0.26 8.54 -5.34
N TRP A 93 -0.58 7.58 -4.47
CA TRP A 93 -0.17 7.61 -3.06
C TRP A 93 0.48 6.31 -2.62
N ILE A 94 1.45 6.46 -1.72
CA ILE A 94 2.08 5.37 -0.99
C ILE A 94 1.37 5.23 0.34
N TYR A 95 0.98 4.01 0.70
CA TYR A 95 0.35 3.64 1.97
C TYR A 95 1.25 2.66 2.73
N VAL A 96 1.34 2.82 4.05
CA VAL A 96 2.21 2.02 4.92
C VAL A 96 1.53 1.63 6.23
N GLY A 97 1.92 0.48 6.80
CA GLY A 97 1.59 0.09 8.18
C GLY A 97 0.38 -0.83 8.33
N ILE A 98 0.05 -1.12 9.59
CA ILE A 98 -1.03 -2.02 10.02
C ILE A 98 -1.87 -1.29 11.09
N PRO A 99 -3.08 -0.78 10.77
CA PRO A 99 -3.66 -0.71 9.44
C PRO A 99 -2.91 0.28 8.54
N ALA A 100 -3.03 0.10 7.23
CA ALA A 100 -2.38 0.92 6.22
C ALA A 100 -2.87 2.37 6.30
N LYS A 101 -1.93 3.31 6.43
CA LYS A 101 -2.20 4.75 6.48
C LYS A 101 -1.51 5.42 5.30
N LYS A 102 -2.16 6.47 4.79
CA LYS A 102 -1.64 7.32 3.73
C LYS A 102 -0.28 7.86 4.19
N PHE A 103 0.76 7.56 3.43
CA PHE A 103 2.14 7.93 3.77
C PHE A 103 2.56 9.14 2.96
N LYS A 104 2.75 9.05 1.65
CA LYS A 104 3.18 10.21 0.82
C LYS A 104 2.75 10.08 -0.63
N ILE A 105 2.83 11.18 -1.37
CA ILE A 105 2.58 11.19 -2.81
C ILE A 105 3.60 10.27 -3.50
N ASN A 106 3.10 9.49 -4.46
CA ASN A 106 3.92 8.61 -5.28
C ASN A 106 4.33 9.31 -6.57
N TYR A 107 5.60 9.69 -6.66
CA TYR A 107 6.19 10.31 -7.83
C TYR A 107 6.74 9.29 -8.84
N PHE A 108 6.79 7.99 -8.51
CA PHE A 108 7.43 6.96 -9.36
C PHE A 108 6.70 6.67 -10.68
N PHE A 109 5.49 7.19 -10.86
CA PHE A 109 4.70 7.06 -12.10
C PHE A 109 4.47 8.41 -12.79
N GLU A 110 5.20 9.46 -12.40
CA GLU A 110 5.16 10.73 -13.10
C GLU A 110 6.19 10.73 -14.23
N ASP A 111 5.79 11.24 -15.41
CA ASP A 111 6.70 11.47 -16.52
C ASP A 111 7.76 12.52 -16.12
N GLY A 112 9.01 12.34 -16.58
CA GLY A 112 10.11 13.23 -16.21
C GLY A 112 10.59 13.05 -14.76
N LEU A 113 10.37 11.87 -14.16
CA LEU A 113 10.98 11.52 -12.88
C LEU A 113 12.51 11.63 -12.98
N GLU A 114 13.09 11.32 -14.14
CA GLU A 114 14.51 11.50 -14.45
C GLU A 114 14.93 12.96 -14.32
N ASP A 115 14.09 13.92 -14.72
CA ASP A 115 14.36 15.36 -14.58
C ASP A 115 14.29 15.78 -13.10
N LYS A 116 13.35 15.21 -12.34
CA LYS A 116 13.26 15.41 -10.89
C LYS A 116 14.40 14.76 -10.12
N LEU A 117 14.87 13.59 -10.55
CA LEU A 117 16.06 12.91 -10.03
C LEU A 117 17.35 13.60 -10.53
N GLY A 118 17.30 14.33 -11.64
CA GLY A 118 18.43 14.98 -12.29
C GLY A 118 19.38 13.98 -12.95
N HIS A 119 20.24 14.45 -13.86
CA HIS A 119 21.45 13.71 -14.21
C HIS A 119 22.41 13.79 -13.03
N VAL A 120 22.85 12.63 -12.56
CA VAL A 120 23.79 12.56 -11.45
C VAL A 120 25.07 11.91 -11.96
N GLU A 121 26.16 12.67 -11.95
CA GLU A 121 27.46 12.24 -12.44
C GLU A 121 28.09 11.17 -11.54
N ASP A 122 27.63 11.07 -10.28
CA ASP A 122 28.15 10.18 -9.24
C ASP A 122 27.01 9.47 -8.48
N VAL A 123 27.25 8.20 -8.14
CA VAL A 123 26.33 7.29 -7.43
C VAL A 123 25.97 7.82 -6.04
N GLU A 124 26.88 8.53 -5.38
CA GLU A 124 26.67 9.01 -4.01
C GLU A 124 25.63 10.15 -3.97
N ALA A 125 25.68 11.07 -4.93
CA ALA A 125 24.68 12.15 -5.05
C ALA A 125 23.30 11.61 -5.47
N LEU A 126 23.26 10.52 -6.26
CA LEU A 126 22.01 9.85 -6.61
C LEU A 126 21.40 9.24 -5.35
N ARG A 127 22.23 8.58 -4.54
CA ARG A 127 21.83 7.97 -3.28
C ARG A 127 21.26 8.99 -2.29
N GLU A 128 21.90 10.15 -2.09
CA GLU A 128 21.38 11.19 -1.20
C GLU A 128 19.98 11.67 -1.62
N LYS A 129 19.80 11.92 -2.92
CA LYS A 129 18.51 12.36 -3.47
C LYS A 129 17.44 11.27 -3.39
N TYR A 130 17.83 10.01 -3.63
CA TYR A 130 16.97 8.87 -3.36
C TYR A 130 16.61 8.79 -1.87
N GLU A 131 17.56 8.93 -0.93
CA GLU A 131 17.28 8.92 0.50
C GLU A 131 16.35 10.08 0.91
N GLU A 132 16.49 11.25 0.30
CA GLU A 132 15.54 12.35 0.52
C GLU A 132 14.12 11.99 0.07
N ILE A 133 14.00 11.47 -1.16
CA ILE A 133 12.71 11.11 -1.76
C ILE A 133 12.10 9.89 -1.07
N TYR A 134 12.89 8.88 -0.67
CA TYR A 134 12.43 7.58 -0.16
C TYR A 134 12.23 7.58 1.36
N THR A 135 13.11 8.23 2.11
CA THR A 135 13.18 8.10 3.59
C THR A 135 12.66 9.29 4.38
N LYS A 136 12.45 10.48 3.78
CA LYS A 136 11.79 11.58 4.51
C LYS A 136 10.35 11.16 4.90
N ARG A 137 10.13 11.07 6.21
CA ARG A 137 8.81 10.80 6.82
C ARG A 137 7.97 12.07 6.84
N TYR A 138 6.67 11.89 7.03
CA TYR A 138 5.62 12.89 6.83
C TYR A 138 5.58 14.08 7.81
N ASP A 139 6.55 14.17 8.72
CA ASP A 139 6.48 15.01 9.89
C ASP A 139 7.89 15.39 10.34
N ASP A 140 8.11 16.69 10.51
CA ASP A 140 9.32 17.28 11.14
C ASP A 140 9.41 16.94 12.63
N LEU A 141 8.46 16.17 13.15
CA LEU A 141 8.39 15.75 14.54
C LEU A 141 9.60 14.93 14.93
N LYS A 142 10.28 15.39 15.99
CA LYS A 142 11.34 14.67 16.67
C LYS A 142 10.77 13.37 17.24
N LEU A 143 11.65 12.38 17.43
CA LEU A 143 11.28 11.06 17.93
C LEU A 143 10.46 11.10 19.23
N LYS A 144 10.73 12.09 20.10
CA LYS A 144 10.04 12.29 21.37
C LYS A 144 8.57 12.67 21.17
N GLU A 145 8.32 13.66 20.33
CA GLU A 145 6.96 14.13 19.98
C GLU A 145 6.16 12.99 19.33
N ARG A 146 6.79 12.17 18.48
CA ARG A 146 6.15 10.98 17.90
C ARG A 146 5.76 9.94 18.95
N ARG A 147 6.57 9.75 20.01
CA ARG A 147 6.27 8.81 21.09
C ARG A 147 5.09 9.30 21.92
N GLU A 148 5.01 10.60 22.16
CA GLU A 148 3.89 11.23 22.86
C GLU A 148 2.60 11.12 22.03
N LEU A 149 2.64 11.48 20.75
CA LEU A 149 1.51 11.36 19.83
C LEU A 149 1.02 9.91 19.66
N ARG A 150 1.93 8.93 19.72
CA ARG A 150 1.59 7.49 19.75
C ARG A 150 0.95 7.07 21.07
N LYS A 151 1.34 7.65 22.20
CA LYS A 151 0.72 7.38 23.51
C LYS A 151 -0.69 7.95 23.55
N GLU A 152 -0.86 9.21 23.13
CA GLU A 152 -2.16 9.88 23.06
C GLU A 152 -3.13 9.11 22.17
N LYS A 153 -2.73 8.74 20.95
CA LYS A 153 -3.57 7.92 20.06
C LYS A 153 -3.95 6.56 20.65
N LYS A 154 -3.03 5.91 21.39
CA LYS A 154 -3.33 4.65 22.09
C LYS A 154 -4.31 4.86 23.24
N GLU A 155 -4.24 5.98 23.94
CA GLU A 155 -5.18 6.32 25.01
C GLU A 155 -6.56 6.67 24.45
N GLU A 156 -6.62 7.41 23.34
CA GLU A 156 -7.87 7.68 22.61
C GLU A 156 -8.51 6.39 22.08
N GLU A 157 -7.72 5.50 21.47
CA GLU A 157 -8.22 4.18 21.06
C GLU A 157 -8.74 3.40 22.26
N LYS A 158 -8.00 3.36 23.38
CA LYS A 158 -8.47 2.68 24.60
C LYS A 158 -9.80 3.25 25.10
N LYS A 159 -9.98 4.58 25.11
CA LYS A 159 -11.24 5.23 25.50
C LYS A 159 -12.37 4.89 24.54
N ARG A 160 -12.10 4.77 23.24
CA ARG A 160 -13.09 4.42 22.21
C ARG A 160 -13.69 3.02 22.39
N TRP A 161 -12.96 2.10 23.03
CA TRP A 161 -13.37 0.72 23.27
C TRP A 161 -13.75 0.44 24.74
N GLN A 162 -13.90 1.48 25.58
CA GLN A 162 -14.47 1.30 26.92
C GLN A 162 -16.01 1.24 26.83
N PRO A 163 -16.66 0.27 27.50
CA PRO A 163 -18.11 0.08 27.49
C PRO A 163 -18.88 1.22 28.16
#